data_AF-A0A8S3ZXW5-F1
#
_entry.id   AF-A0A8S3ZXW5-F1
#
_cell.length_a   1.000
_cell.length_b   1.000
_cell.length_c   1.000
_cell.angle_alpha   90.00
_cell.angle_beta   90.00
_cell.angle_gamma   90.00
#
_symmetry.space_group_name_H-M   'P 1'
#
loop_
_entity.id
_entity.type
_entity.pdbx_description
1 polymer ?
#
loop_
_entity_poly.entity_id
_entity_poly.type
_entity_poly.pdbx_seq_one_letter_code
_entity_poly.pdbx_strand_id
1 'polypeptide(L)'
;SHRKNSDITFDKEPVEPAAGSGGWILQDSDDEDLIESGSGSGSGSLNKTTLTPTTTTMMTTTTTTTTTTSRPLTPCEKQRQASRQLSGKYVPRCLPNGEFSSLQCRNHPLAGDCWCSDLEGAEIPGTAMEAPNVPNCDTGSNLPPCTHQLVQHVRSKLLGNFRPRCAADGQFDRVQCHGSICFCVDESTGSRVSGTEVHIPDTPNC
;
A
#
# COMPACT_ATOMS: atom_id res chain seq x y z
N SER A 1 50.41 -2.24 46.95
CA SER A 1 49.32 -1.57 47.69
C SER A 1 48.06 -1.61 46.85
N HIS A 2 47.07 -2.49 47.09
CA HIS A 2 46.01 -2.36 48.11
C HIS A 2 45.32 -0.97 48.02
N ARG A 3 44.03 -0.78 47.70
CA ARG A 3 42.78 -1.51 48.02
C ARG A 3 41.61 -1.18 47.06
N LYS A 4 40.79 -2.22 46.79
CA LYS A 4 39.29 -2.36 46.82
C LYS A 4 38.44 -1.44 45.93
N ASN A 5 37.61 -1.92 44.98
CA ASN A 5 36.51 -2.92 44.96
C ASN A 5 35.17 -2.43 45.57
N SER A 6 34.17 -2.32 44.70
CA SER A 6 32.71 -2.42 44.95
C SER A 6 32.07 -2.74 43.59
N ASP A 7 32.02 -4.02 43.19
CA ASP A 7 30.86 -4.91 43.33
C ASP A 7 29.52 -4.26 42.94
N ILE A 8 29.06 -4.55 41.71
CA ILE A 8 27.66 -4.43 41.32
C ILE A 8 27.23 -5.84 40.91
N THR A 9 26.48 -6.47 41.79
CA THR A 9 25.90 -7.80 41.60
C THR A 9 24.66 -7.72 40.74
N PHE A 10 24.56 -8.68 39.83
CA PHE A 10 23.37 -9.04 39.07
C PHE A 10 22.39 -9.72 40.03
N ASP A 11 21.20 -9.14 40.21
CA ASP A 11 20.05 -9.86 40.73
C ASP A 11 19.00 -10.01 39.62
N LYS A 12 18.76 -11.28 39.31
CA LYS A 12 17.80 -11.79 38.34
C LYS A 12 16.73 -12.48 39.17
N GLU A 13 15.55 -11.88 39.28
CA GLU A 13 14.37 -12.58 39.80
C GLU A 13 13.35 -12.87 38.68
N PRO A 14 12.78 -14.09 38.62
CA PRO A 14 11.83 -14.51 37.59
C PRO A 14 10.41 -14.81 38.12
N VAL A 15 9.54 -15.16 37.16
CA VAL A 15 8.23 -15.89 37.24
C VAL A 15 7.03 -15.05 37.77
N GLU A 16 5.89 -14.91 37.10
CA GLU A 16 4.95 -15.96 36.61
C GLU A 16 4.01 -15.46 35.47
N PRO A 17 3.32 -16.38 34.77
CA PRO A 17 2.74 -16.18 33.45
C PRO A 17 1.26 -15.77 33.50
N ALA A 18 0.89 -14.78 32.68
CA ALA A 18 -0.51 -14.54 32.36
C ALA A 18 -0.95 -15.53 31.29
N ALA A 19 -1.64 -16.59 31.72
CA ALA A 19 -2.39 -17.48 30.86
C ALA A 19 -3.49 -16.69 30.14
N GLY A 20 -3.33 -16.51 28.83
CA GLY A 20 -4.35 -16.03 27.91
C GLY A 20 -4.42 -17.00 26.74
N SER A 21 -5.10 -18.11 26.94
CA SER A 21 -5.42 -19.10 25.92
C SER A 21 -6.30 -18.46 24.83
N GLY A 22 -5.73 -18.28 23.64
CA GLY A 22 -6.44 -17.90 22.43
C GLY A 22 -5.71 -18.48 21.23
N GLY A 23 -5.89 -19.77 20.99
CA GLY A 23 -5.38 -20.44 19.80
C GLY A 23 -6.07 -19.89 18.56
N TRP A 24 -5.28 -19.39 17.62
CA TRP A 24 -5.77 -19.07 16.27
C TRP A 24 -5.70 -20.34 15.44
N ILE A 25 -6.85 -20.96 15.26
CA ILE A 25 -7.04 -22.04 14.29
C ILE A 25 -6.96 -21.41 12.90
N LEU A 26 -6.03 -21.91 12.09
CA LEU A 26 -6.07 -21.76 10.64
C LEU A 26 -7.31 -22.49 10.13
N GLN A 27 -8.26 -21.73 9.61
CA GLN A 27 -9.37 -22.26 8.86
C GLN A 27 -9.30 -21.65 7.47
N ASP A 28 -8.60 -22.36 6.58
CA ASP A 28 -8.85 -22.29 5.15
C ASP A 28 -10.30 -22.73 4.94
N SER A 29 -11.18 -21.79 4.57
CA SER A 29 -12.49 -22.09 4.00
C SER A 29 -12.98 -20.85 3.26
N ASP A 30 -13.31 -21.09 2.01
CA ASP A 30 -13.77 -20.16 0.99
C ASP A 30 -15.02 -19.37 1.40
N ASP A 31 -15.16 -18.21 0.75
CA ASP A 31 -16.39 -17.44 0.45
C ASP A 31 -17.63 -17.68 1.33
N GLU A 32 -18.04 -16.68 2.10
CA GLU A 32 -19.47 -16.39 2.32
C GLU A 32 -19.66 -14.89 2.63
N ASP A 33 -20.23 -14.18 1.66
CA ASP A 33 -20.88 -12.88 1.81
C ASP A 33 -22.14 -13.03 2.68
N LEU A 34 -22.23 -12.34 3.81
CA LEU A 34 -23.53 -12.02 4.39
C LEU A 34 -23.62 -10.57 4.86
N ILE A 35 -24.50 -9.88 4.15
CA ILE A 35 -24.94 -8.52 4.30
C ILE A 35 -25.87 -8.39 5.51
N GLU A 36 -25.72 -7.24 6.16
CA GLU A 36 -26.43 -6.65 7.30
C GLU A 36 -27.96 -6.58 7.17
N SER A 37 -28.68 -6.57 8.31
CA SER A 37 -29.94 -5.82 8.47
C SER A 37 -30.27 -5.58 9.95
N GLY A 38 -30.48 -4.33 10.32
CA GLY A 38 -30.96 -3.91 11.63
C GLY A 38 -32.49 -3.79 11.77
N SER A 39 -32.84 -3.20 12.91
CA SER A 39 -34.06 -2.45 13.26
C SER A 39 -35.34 -3.23 13.61
N GLY A 40 -35.86 -2.93 14.81
CA GLY A 40 -37.06 -3.55 15.36
C GLY A 40 -38.38 -2.87 14.99
N SER A 41 -39.47 -3.41 15.51
CA SER A 41 -40.71 -2.76 15.96
C SER A 41 -41.69 -3.84 16.44
N GLY A 42 -42.46 -3.51 17.48
CA GLY A 42 -43.26 -4.46 18.23
C GLY A 42 -44.69 -4.71 17.74
N SER A 43 -45.39 -5.43 18.63
CA SER A 43 -46.84 -5.58 18.79
C SER A 43 -47.55 -6.65 17.96
N GLY A 44 -48.21 -7.59 18.66
CA GLY A 44 -49.35 -8.33 18.12
C GLY A 44 -49.40 -9.81 18.49
N SER A 45 -49.93 -10.10 19.68
CA SER A 45 -50.31 -11.44 20.14
C SER A 45 -51.51 -12.00 19.36
N LEU A 46 -51.52 -13.29 19.01
CA LEU A 46 -52.59 -14.26 19.35
C LEU A 46 -52.37 -15.64 18.70
N ASN A 47 -52.89 -16.65 19.40
CA ASN A 47 -52.53 -18.07 19.36
C ASN A 47 -53.10 -18.89 18.19
N LYS A 48 -52.29 -19.90 17.81
CA LYS A 48 -52.62 -21.34 17.62
C LYS A 48 -53.76 -21.71 16.66
N THR A 49 -53.47 -22.48 15.60
CA THR A 49 -53.78 -23.93 15.50
C THR A 49 -53.22 -24.51 14.19
N THR A 50 -52.63 -25.69 14.31
CA THR A 50 -52.05 -26.63 13.34
C THR A 50 -53.01 -27.04 12.21
N LEU A 51 -52.56 -27.03 10.95
CA LEU A 51 -52.91 -27.99 9.90
C LEU A 51 -51.81 -28.00 8.81
N THR A 52 -51.24 -29.18 8.51
CA THR A 52 -50.37 -29.42 7.35
C THR A 52 -51.19 -29.45 6.05
N PRO A 53 -50.59 -29.07 4.90
CA PRO A 53 -50.48 -30.07 3.83
C PRO A 53 -49.21 -29.96 2.97
N THR A 54 -48.83 -31.12 2.46
CA THR A 54 -47.78 -31.42 1.48
C THR A 54 -47.93 -30.61 0.19
N THR A 55 -46.87 -29.96 -0.30
CA THR A 55 -46.84 -29.37 -1.65
C THR A 55 -45.55 -29.75 -2.38
N THR A 56 -45.76 -30.41 -3.52
CA THR A 56 -44.79 -30.93 -4.50
C THR A 56 -43.79 -29.87 -4.97
N THR A 57 -42.50 -30.13 -4.80
CA THR A 57 -41.40 -29.33 -5.36
C THR A 57 -41.27 -29.58 -6.86
N MET A 58 -41.53 -28.56 -7.69
CA MET A 58 -41.09 -28.57 -9.09
C MET A 58 -39.65 -28.04 -9.15
N MET A 59 -38.73 -28.88 -9.62
CA MET A 59 -37.34 -28.48 -9.90
C MET A 59 -37.30 -27.67 -11.19
N THR A 60 -37.27 -26.35 -11.10
CA THR A 60 -36.87 -25.49 -12.22
C THR A 60 -35.35 -25.46 -12.29
N THR A 61 -34.79 -26.18 -13.28
CA THR A 61 -33.39 -26.10 -13.65
C THR A 61 -33.12 -24.80 -14.41
N THR A 62 -32.73 -23.76 -13.69
CA THR A 62 -32.18 -22.54 -14.31
C THR A 62 -30.76 -22.85 -14.79
N THR A 63 -30.60 -23.09 -16.09
CA THR A 63 -29.29 -23.22 -16.72
C THR A 63 -28.67 -21.82 -16.82
N THR A 64 -27.83 -21.46 -15.85
CA THR A 64 -27.08 -20.19 -15.88
C THR A 64 -25.95 -20.33 -16.89
N THR A 65 -26.23 -20.01 -18.16
CA THR A 65 -25.21 -19.83 -19.19
C THR A 65 -24.39 -18.59 -18.85
N THR A 66 -23.27 -18.76 -18.13
CA THR A 66 -22.25 -17.73 -17.92
C THR A 66 -21.55 -17.45 -19.25
N THR A 67 -22.15 -16.55 -20.04
CA THR A 67 -21.46 -15.92 -21.16
C THR A 67 -20.46 -14.93 -20.58
N THR A 68 -19.25 -15.41 -20.27
CA THR A 68 -18.13 -14.55 -19.87
C THR A 68 -17.68 -13.76 -21.09
N THR A 69 -18.28 -12.59 -21.32
CA THR A 69 -17.72 -11.57 -22.20
C THR A 69 -16.45 -11.04 -21.52
N SER A 70 -15.30 -11.69 -21.76
CA SER A 70 -14.05 -11.32 -21.11
C SER A 70 -13.58 -9.97 -21.66
N ARG A 71 -13.59 -8.95 -20.79
CA ARG A 71 -12.93 -7.68 -21.08
C ARG A 71 -11.43 -7.95 -21.30
N PRO A 72 -10.77 -7.26 -22.25
CA PRO A 72 -9.32 -7.35 -22.38
C PRO A 72 -8.64 -7.00 -21.05
N LEU A 73 -7.61 -7.78 -20.68
CA LEU A 73 -6.82 -7.53 -19.47
C LEU A 73 -6.14 -6.17 -19.52
N THR A 74 -6.11 -5.49 -18.39
CA THR A 74 -5.34 -4.24 -18.22
C THR A 74 -3.83 -4.52 -18.16
N PRO A 75 -2.98 -3.47 -18.26
CA PRO A 75 -1.53 -3.64 -18.13
C PRO A 75 -1.10 -4.34 -16.84
N CYS A 76 -1.64 -3.93 -15.68
CA CYS A 76 -1.31 -4.56 -14.39
C CYS A 76 -1.75 -6.03 -14.35
N GLU A 77 -2.97 -6.33 -14.81
CA GLU A 77 -3.48 -7.70 -14.80
C GLU A 77 -2.66 -8.65 -15.70
N LYS A 78 -2.24 -8.17 -16.88
CA LYS A 78 -1.32 -8.90 -17.77
C LYS A 78 0.01 -9.18 -17.08
N GLN A 79 0.61 -8.17 -16.46
CA GLN A 79 1.88 -8.33 -15.76
C GLN A 79 1.74 -9.29 -14.56
N ARG A 80 0.63 -9.21 -13.82
CA ARG A 80 0.31 -10.12 -12.72
C ARG A 80 0.21 -11.57 -13.19
N GLN A 81 -0.49 -11.82 -14.30
CA GLN A 81 -0.63 -13.17 -14.87
C GLN A 81 0.71 -13.72 -15.38
N ALA A 82 1.55 -12.88 -15.98
CA ALA A 82 2.88 -13.28 -16.43
C ALA A 82 3.82 -13.58 -15.23
N SER A 83 3.84 -12.72 -14.22
CA SER A 83 4.69 -12.89 -13.03
C SER A 83 4.36 -14.15 -12.23
N ARG A 84 3.09 -14.53 -12.12
CA ARG A 84 2.67 -15.75 -11.39
C ARG A 84 3.25 -17.04 -11.97
N GLN A 85 3.64 -17.03 -13.24
CA GLN A 85 4.26 -18.19 -13.89
C GLN A 85 5.76 -18.30 -13.60
N LEU A 86 6.36 -17.27 -12.99
CA LEU A 86 7.78 -17.20 -12.69
C LEU A 86 7.99 -17.32 -11.18
N SER A 87 8.46 -18.48 -10.73
CA SER A 87 8.75 -18.73 -9.31
C SER A 87 9.77 -17.72 -8.77
N GLY A 88 9.49 -17.18 -7.58
CA GLY A 88 10.38 -16.23 -6.90
C GLY A 88 10.42 -14.82 -7.51
N LYS A 89 9.61 -14.52 -8.53
CA LYS A 89 9.44 -13.15 -9.05
C LYS A 89 8.32 -12.44 -8.32
N TYR A 90 8.48 -11.12 -8.21
CA TYR A 90 7.46 -10.23 -7.71
C TYR A 90 6.19 -10.29 -8.57
N VAL A 91 5.04 -10.40 -7.92
CA VAL A 91 3.72 -10.36 -8.54
C VAL A 91 3.07 -8.99 -8.24
N PRO A 92 2.78 -8.17 -9.26
CA PRO A 92 2.21 -6.84 -9.04
C PRO A 92 0.84 -6.88 -8.39
N ARG A 93 0.60 -5.91 -7.50
CA ARG A 93 -0.73 -5.69 -6.94
C ARG A 93 -1.48 -4.73 -7.84
N CYS A 94 -2.71 -5.11 -8.16
CA CYS A 94 -3.61 -4.34 -9.00
C CYS A 94 -4.84 -3.96 -8.18
N LEU A 95 -5.35 -2.77 -8.42
CA LEU A 95 -6.65 -2.32 -7.92
C LEU A 95 -7.79 -3.09 -8.62
N PRO A 96 -9.02 -3.08 -8.08
CA PRO A 96 -10.16 -3.77 -8.71
C PRO A 96 -10.50 -3.29 -10.12
N ASN A 97 -10.18 -2.03 -10.44
CA ASN A 97 -10.34 -1.47 -11.77
C ASN A 97 -9.24 -1.92 -12.76
N GLY A 98 -8.23 -2.66 -12.29
CA GLY A 98 -7.10 -3.16 -13.05
C GLY A 98 -5.93 -2.18 -13.20
N GLU A 99 -5.96 -1.00 -12.57
CA GLU A 99 -4.79 -0.12 -12.47
C GLU A 99 -3.76 -0.70 -11.48
N PHE A 100 -2.52 -0.23 -11.54
CA PHE A 100 -1.51 -0.56 -10.54
C PHE A 100 -1.85 0.08 -9.19
N SER A 101 -1.67 -0.69 -8.11
CA SER A 101 -1.77 -0.17 -6.75
C SER A 101 -0.68 0.87 -6.49
N SER A 102 -1.02 1.98 -5.79
CA SER A 102 -0.05 2.98 -5.36
C SER A 102 1.08 2.35 -4.56
N LEU A 103 0.72 1.42 -3.67
CA LEU A 103 1.64 0.63 -2.87
C LEU A 103 1.87 -0.75 -3.49
N GLN A 104 3.13 -1.05 -3.76
CA GLN A 104 3.62 -2.35 -4.21
C GLN A 104 4.51 -2.96 -3.13
N CYS A 105 4.48 -4.28 -2.94
CA CYS A 105 5.54 -4.93 -2.17
C CYS A 105 5.91 -6.29 -2.75
N ARG A 106 7.20 -6.63 -2.68
CA ARG A 106 7.75 -7.87 -3.24
C ARG A 106 7.08 -9.12 -2.68
N ASN A 107 6.82 -9.11 -1.37
CA ASN A 107 6.13 -10.15 -0.61
C ASN A 107 4.95 -9.54 0.17
N HIS A 108 4.63 -10.10 1.35
CA HIS A 108 3.74 -9.45 2.31
C HIS A 108 4.38 -8.19 2.91
N PRO A 109 3.60 -7.16 3.27
CA PRO A 109 4.11 -5.93 3.88
C PRO A 109 4.92 -6.13 5.17
N LEU A 110 4.71 -7.25 5.87
CA LEU A 110 5.43 -7.61 7.09
C LEU A 110 6.68 -8.47 6.85
N ALA A 111 6.95 -8.87 5.60
CA ALA A 111 7.96 -9.89 5.27
C ALA A 111 8.78 -9.56 4.00
N GLY A 112 8.66 -8.35 3.46
CA GLY A 112 9.47 -7.94 2.33
C GLY A 112 9.28 -6.48 1.97
N ASP A 113 10.13 -6.03 1.05
CA ASP A 113 10.24 -4.61 0.72
C ASP A 113 9.00 -4.10 0.01
N CYS A 114 8.57 -2.91 0.41
CA CYS A 114 7.45 -2.17 -0.17
C CYS A 114 7.94 -0.87 -0.80
N TRP A 115 7.33 -0.44 -1.90
CA TRP A 115 7.64 0.82 -2.59
C TRP A 115 6.37 1.44 -3.15
N CYS A 116 6.44 2.73 -3.47
CA CYS A 116 5.38 3.40 -4.22
C CYS A 116 5.60 3.23 -5.72
N SER A 117 4.52 3.05 -6.45
CA SER A 117 4.54 2.99 -7.91
C SER A 117 3.79 4.13 -8.58
N ASP A 118 4.22 4.47 -9.79
CA ASP A 118 3.51 5.38 -10.67
C ASP A 118 2.26 4.71 -11.28
N LEU A 119 1.66 5.32 -12.29
CA LEU A 119 0.43 4.84 -12.91
C LEU A 119 0.67 3.65 -13.83
N GLU A 120 1.90 3.48 -14.29
CA GLU A 120 2.39 2.41 -15.14
C GLU A 120 2.96 1.24 -14.32
N GLY A 121 3.00 1.36 -12.99
CA GLY A 121 3.47 0.32 -12.08
C GLY A 121 4.99 0.31 -11.87
N ALA A 122 5.71 1.31 -12.38
CA ALA A 122 7.13 1.45 -12.15
C ALA A 122 7.40 2.02 -10.75
N GLU A 123 8.49 1.59 -10.14
CA GLU A 123 8.91 2.07 -8.83
C GLU A 123 9.28 3.56 -8.88
N ILE A 124 8.81 4.30 -7.87
CA ILE A 124 9.22 5.68 -7.63
C ILE A 124 10.50 5.66 -6.79
N PRO A 125 11.64 6.16 -7.29
CA PRO A 125 12.91 6.11 -6.57
C PRO A 125 12.82 6.77 -5.18
N GLY A 126 13.50 6.17 -4.20
CA GLY A 126 13.54 6.67 -2.82
C GLY A 126 12.31 6.33 -1.98
N THR A 127 11.38 5.53 -2.50
CA THR A 127 10.17 5.09 -1.76
C THR A 127 10.27 3.68 -1.20
N ALA A 128 11.26 2.90 -1.61
CA ALA A 128 11.47 1.55 -1.12
C ALA A 128 11.79 1.54 0.38
N MET A 129 11.07 0.71 1.13
CA MET A 129 11.27 0.47 2.55
C MET A 129 11.28 -1.03 2.83
N GLU A 130 12.22 -1.46 3.67
CA GLU A 130 12.24 -2.82 4.21
C GLU A 130 11.19 -2.99 5.31
N ALA A 131 10.60 -4.19 5.37
CA ALA A 131 9.66 -4.54 6.43
C ALA A 131 10.29 -4.34 7.82
N PRO A 132 9.53 -3.90 8.84
CA PRO A 132 8.08 -3.73 8.84
C PRO A 132 7.61 -2.34 8.34
N ASN A 133 8.50 -1.49 7.86
CA ASN A 133 8.15 -0.15 7.40
C ASN A 133 7.49 -0.22 6.02
N VAL A 134 6.46 0.60 5.82
CA VAL A 134 5.69 0.65 4.57
C VAL A 134 5.54 2.11 4.16
N PRO A 135 5.87 2.47 2.90
CA PRO A 135 5.71 3.84 2.46
C PRO A 135 4.22 4.19 2.33
N ASN A 136 3.85 5.40 2.74
CA ASN A 136 2.53 5.95 2.52
C ASN A 136 2.48 6.52 1.10
N CYS A 137 1.96 5.75 0.15
CA CYS A 137 1.94 6.14 -1.26
C CYS A 137 0.73 7.02 -1.66
N ASP A 138 -0.18 7.26 -0.72
CA ASP A 138 -1.37 8.08 -0.97
C ASP A 138 -1.08 9.54 -0.60
N THR A 139 -0.49 9.78 0.57
CA THR A 139 -0.12 11.13 1.00
C THR A 139 1.37 11.41 0.94
N GLY A 140 2.24 10.41 1.02
CA GLY A 140 3.70 10.56 1.09
C GLY A 140 4.23 10.97 2.47
N SER A 141 3.41 10.90 3.52
CA SER A 141 3.70 11.50 4.83
C SER A 141 4.93 10.96 5.57
N ASN A 142 5.41 9.76 5.24
CA ASN A 142 6.59 9.14 5.85
C ASN A 142 7.76 9.01 4.85
N LEU A 143 7.73 9.77 3.76
CA LEU A 143 8.79 9.84 2.77
C LEU A 143 9.65 11.10 2.98
N PRO A 144 10.91 11.08 2.54
CA PRO A 144 11.73 12.28 2.47
C PRO A 144 11.05 13.42 1.69
N PRO A 145 11.36 14.70 1.98
CA PRO A 145 10.63 15.86 1.44
C PRO A 145 10.50 15.89 -0.09
N CYS A 146 11.56 15.62 -0.85
CA CYS A 146 11.49 15.62 -2.30
C CYS A 146 10.74 14.40 -2.82
N THR A 147 11.04 13.22 -2.29
CA THR A 147 10.35 11.98 -2.66
C THR A 147 8.84 12.07 -2.43
N HIS A 148 8.41 12.66 -1.32
CA HIS A 148 7.01 12.96 -1.03
C HIS A 148 6.36 13.79 -2.15
N GLN A 149 6.99 14.90 -2.57
CA GLN A 149 6.48 15.72 -3.67
C GLN A 149 6.51 14.96 -5.01
N LEU A 150 7.52 14.12 -5.23
CA LEU A 150 7.62 13.30 -6.44
C LEU A 150 6.46 12.31 -6.55
N VAL A 151 6.11 11.61 -5.45
CA VAL A 151 4.95 10.70 -5.41
C VAL A 151 3.67 11.42 -5.77
N GLN A 152 3.43 12.60 -5.20
CA GLN A 152 2.25 13.39 -5.53
C GLN A 152 2.25 13.80 -7.00
N HIS A 153 3.39 14.24 -7.53
CA HIS A 153 3.52 14.65 -8.93
C HIS A 153 3.18 13.50 -9.89
N VAL A 154 3.86 12.36 -9.78
CA VAL A 154 3.71 11.24 -10.73
C VAL A 154 2.34 10.57 -10.65
N ARG A 155 1.67 10.63 -9.49
CA ARG A 155 0.33 10.07 -9.31
C ARG A 155 -0.80 11.05 -9.60
N SER A 156 -0.54 12.36 -9.65
CA SER A 156 -1.57 13.39 -9.83
C SER A 156 -2.29 13.37 -11.18
N LYS A 157 -1.81 12.63 -12.18
CA LYS A 157 -2.29 12.68 -13.58
C LYS A 157 -2.26 14.10 -14.19
N LEU A 158 -1.63 15.08 -13.52
CA LEU A 158 -1.56 16.48 -13.94
C LEU A 158 -0.33 16.70 -14.81
N LEU A 159 -0.57 16.87 -16.11
CA LEU A 159 0.48 17.15 -17.09
C LEU A 159 0.99 18.59 -16.93
N GLY A 160 2.30 18.77 -17.02
CA GLY A 160 2.95 20.09 -17.07
C GLY A 160 3.31 20.72 -15.72
N ASN A 161 2.91 20.11 -14.61
CA ASN A 161 3.39 20.54 -13.29
C ASN A 161 4.89 20.31 -13.14
N PHE A 162 5.53 21.07 -12.26
CA PHE A 162 6.94 20.91 -11.95
C PHE A 162 7.21 19.52 -11.35
N ARG A 163 8.06 18.74 -12.03
CA ARG A 163 8.58 17.46 -11.53
C ARG A 163 9.86 17.73 -10.73
N PRO A 164 9.87 17.55 -9.41
CA PRO A 164 11.08 17.77 -8.63
C PRO A 164 12.14 16.71 -8.96
N ARG A 165 13.41 17.12 -8.95
CA ARG A 165 14.56 16.23 -8.99
C ARG A 165 15.00 15.93 -7.57
N CYS A 166 15.14 14.66 -7.25
CA CYS A 166 15.53 14.23 -5.91
C CYS A 166 16.93 13.63 -5.95
N ALA A 167 17.69 13.86 -4.89
CA ALA A 167 18.92 13.14 -4.62
C ALA A 167 18.60 11.70 -4.17
N ALA A 168 19.63 10.85 -4.05
CA ALA A 168 19.48 9.44 -3.72
C ALA A 168 18.90 9.18 -2.33
N ASP A 169 19.10 10.11 -1.40
CA ASP A 169 18.54 10.08 -0.03
C ASP A 169 17.09 10.61 0.04
N GLY A 170 16.53 11.07 -1.07
CA GLY A 170 15.18 11.61 -1.16
C GLY A 170 15.05 13.09 -0.77
N GLN A 171 16.17 13.78 -0.52
CA GLN A 171 16.22 15.24 -0.43
C GLN A 171 16.11 15.88 -1.82
N PHE A 172 15.90 17.20 -1.87
CA PHE A 172 15.94 17.91 -3.15
C PHE A 172 17.35 17.94 -3.71
N ASP A 173 17.49 17.60 -4.99
CA ASP A 173 18.72 17.89 -5.73
C ASP A 173 18.96 19.42 -5.68
N ARG A 174 20.18 19.84 -5.33
CA ARG A 174 20.53 21.26 -5.18
C ARG A 174 20.23 22.06 -6.43
N VAL A 175 20.38 21.43 -7.60
CA VAL A 175 19.98 22.04 -8.87
C VAL A 175 18.60 21.51 -9.24
N GLN A 176 17.66 22.41 -9.52
CA GLN A 176 16.37 22.09 -10.14
C GLN A 176 16.29 22.74 -11.51
N CYS A 177 15.54 22.11 -12.42
CA CYS A 177 15.26 22.71 -13.73
C CYS A 177 13.78 22.55 -14.07
N HIS A 178 13.19 23.63 -14.61
CA HIS A 178 11.85 23.63 -15.14
C HIS A 178 11.84 24.28 -16.52
N GLY A 179 11.46 23.51 -17.55
CA GLY A 179 11.60 23.94 -18.93
C GLY A 179 13.07 24.20 -19.27
N SER A 180 13.39 25.43 -19.68
CA SER A 180 14.75 25.85 -20.06
C SER A 180 15.51 26.60 -18.96
N ILE A 181 14.96 26.69 -17.75
CA ILE A 181 15.56 27.45 -16.64
C ILE A 181 15.98 26.48 -15.55
N CYS A 182 17.22 26.64 -15.09
CA CYS A 182 17.77 25.93 -13.95
C CYS A 182 18.09 26.91 -12.82
N PHE A 183 17.97 26.46 -11.57
CA PHE A 183 18.17 27.28 -10.37
C PHE A 183 18.59 26.41 -9.19
N CYS A 184 19.21 27.02 -8.18
CA CYS A 184 19.52 26.36 -6.93
C CYS A 184 18.29 26.31 -6.01
N VAL A 185 18.18 25.26 -5.21
CA VAL A 185 17.19 25.12 -4.14
C VAL A 185 17.86 24.70 -2.83
N ASP A 186 17.17 24.96 -1.73
CA ASP A 186 17.48 24.37 -0.43
C ASP A 186 17.14 22.87 -0.43
N GLU A 187 18.08 22.03 0.02
CA GLU A 187 17.96 20.56 -0.04
C GLU A 187 16.82 20.00 0.80
N SER A 188 16.47 20.68 1.91
CA SER A 188 15.49 20.19 2.87
C SER A 188 14.06 20.65 2.55
N THR A 189 13.91 21.84 1.98
CA THR A 189 12.62 22.46 1.72
C THR A 189 12.25 22.53 0.25
N GLY A 190 13.23 22.45 -0.65
CA GLY A 190 13.04 22.68 -2.09
C GLY A 190 12.83 24.16 -2.44
N SER A 191 13.05 25.07 -1.49
CA SER A 191 12.85 26.50 -1.69
C SER A 191 13.90 27.07 -2.65
N ARG A 192 13.45 27.82 -3.65
CA ARG A 192 14.33 28.46 -4.63
C ARG A 192 15.27 29.48 -3.98
N VAL A 193 16.55 29.41 -4.33
CA VAL A 193 17.55 30.41 -3.98
C VAL A 193 17.54 31.53 -5.03
N SER A 194 17.21 32.75 -4.62
CA SER A 194 17.10 33.90 -5.50
C SER A 194 18.45 34.26 -6.17
N GLY A 195 18.41 34.63 -7.46
CA GLY A 195 19.60 35.08 -8.19
C GLY A 195 20.48 33.95 -8.72
N THR A 196 19.99 32.71 -8.68
CA THR A 196 20.70 31.51 -9.17
C THR A 196 20.14 31.02 -10.50
N GLU A 197 19.23 31.77 -11.12
CA GLU A 197 18.57 31.41 -12.37
C GLU A 197 19.52 31.50 -13.56
N VAL A 198 19.62 30.40 -14.30
CA VAL A 198 20.37 30.34 -15.57
C VAL A 198 19.53 29.63 -16.63
N HIS A 199 19.84 29.91 -17.90
CA HIS A 199 19.24 29.20 -19.03
C HIS A 199 20.14 28.07 -19.50
N ILE A 200 19.55 26.94 -19.89
CA ILE A 200 20.28 25.84 -20.54
C ILE A 200 21.04 26.40 -21.76
N PRO A 201 22.33 26.05 -21.97
CA PRO A 201 23.08 24.95 -21.35
C PRO A 201 23.79 25.27 -20.03
N ASP A 202 23.67 26.48 -19.50
CA ASP A 202 24.38 26.87 -18.29
C ASP A 202 23.81 26.11 -17.07
N THR A 203 24.70 25.79 -16.12
CA THR A 203 24.35 25.15 -14.84
C THR A 203 24.60 26.15 -13.71
N PRO A 204 23.64 26.36 -12.79
CA PRO A 204 23.83 27.31 -11.71
C PRO A 204 24.88 26.78 -10.73
N ASN A 205 25.65 27.68 -10.15
CA ASN A 205 26.65 27.33 -9.15
C ASN A 205 26.00 27.26 -7.76
N CYS A 206 25.76 26.03 -7.30
CA CYS A 206 25.26 25.66 -5.99
C CYS A 206 26.36 24.87 -5.25
#